data_AF-A0AA37HH36-F1
#
_entry.id   AF-A0AA37HH36-F1
#
_cell.length_a   1.000
_cell.length_b   1.000
_cell.length_c   1.000
_cell.angle_alpha   90.00
_cell.angle_beta   90.00
_cell.angle_gamma   90.00
#
_symmetry.space_group_name_H-M   'P 1'
#
loop_
_entity.id
_entity.type
_entity.pdbx_description
1 polymer ?
#
loop_
_entity_poly.entity_id
_entity_poly.type
_entity_poly.pdbx_seq_one_letter_code
_entity_poly.pdbx_strand_id
1 'polypeptide(L)'
;MARMGRSPSWVQIGVYSAVLHYLKAVEAAGTLDRDTVAKKLRAMPVDDAYVSSGTVRSDGRMLHEMLLTQVRSPDEMKGAAKERFDVFKVIGRIPAEEAARPLDGSCPSAK
;
A
#
# COMPACT_ATOMS: atom_id res chain seq x y z
N MET A 1 17.63 6.14 2.21
CA MET A 1 18.37 6.67 1.04
C MET A 1 19.62 5.86 0.64
N ALA A 2 20.09 4.89 1.45
CA ALA A 2 21.42 4.30 1.33
C ALA A 2 21.78 3.61 -0.01
N ARG A 3 20.81 3.14 -0.81
CA ARG A 3 21.10 2.40 -2.04
C ARG A 3 20.96 3.21 -3.34
N MET A 4 19.92 4.06 -3.45
CA MET A 4 19.61 4.80 -4.68
C MET A 4 19.82 6.32 -4.57
N GLY A 5 20.16 6.85 -3.40
CA GLY A 5 20.36 8.29 -3.17
C GLY A 5 19.12 9.16 -3.42
N ARG A 6 17.93 8.54 -3.50
CA ARG A 6 16.64 9.20 -3.75
C ARG A 6 15.56 8.59 -2.86
N SER A 7 14.53 9.38 -2.55
CA SER A 7 13.33 8.86 -1.88
C SER A 7 12.56 7.93 -2.82
N PRO A 8 12.04 6.78 -2.33
CA PRO A 8 11.22 5.92 -3.16
C PRO A 8 9.93 6.64 -3.59
N SER A 9 9.45 6.34 -4.80
CA SER A 9 8.10 6.72 -5.18
C SER A 9 7.07 5.84 -4.49
N TRP A 10 5.81 6.29 -4.44
CA TRP A 10 4.69 5.52 -3.89
C TRP A 10 4.54 4.15 -4.56
N VAL A 11 4.79 4.07 -5.88
CA VAL A 11 4.77 2.80 -6.62
C VAL A 11 5.90 1.87 -6.20
N GLN A 12 7.11 2.39 -5.96
CA GLN A 12 8.25 1.56 -5.55
C GLN A 12 8.03 0.92 -4.18
N ILE A 13 7.52 1.68 -3.22
CA ILE A 13 7.23 1.16 -1.87
C ILE A 13 6.02 0.21 -1.89
N GLY A 14 5.03 0.46 -2.75
CA GLY A 14 3.88 -0.44 -2.94
C GLY A 14 4.28 -1.80 -3.55
N VAL A 15 5.17 -1.81 -4.55
CA VAL A 15 5.70 -3.06 -5.13
C VAL A 15 6.53 -3.83 -4.09
N TYR A 16 7.35 -3.13 -3.31
CA TYR A 16 8.09 -3.75 -2.21
C TYR A 16 7.14 -4.44 -1.21
N SER A 17 6.08 -3.76 -0.78
CA SER A 17 5.06 -4.30 0.13
C SER A 17 4.37 -5.52 -0.47
N ALA A 18 3.93 -5.46 -1.73
CA ALA A 18 3.25 -6.56 -2.41
C ALA A 18 4.13 -7.82 -2.49
N VAL A 19 5.40 -7.68 -2.87
CA VAL A 19 6.33 -8.82 -2.95
C VAL A 19 6.63 -9.37 -1.56
N LEU A 20 6.88 -8.50 -0.58
CA LEU A 20 7.14 -8.91 0.80
C LEU A 20 5.96 -9.70 1.37
N HIS A 21 4.73 -9.22 1.17
CA HIS A 21 3.52 -9.88 1.63
C HIS A 21 3.32 -11.24 0.95
N TYR A 22 3.55 -11.33 -0.36
CA TYR A 22 3.51 -12.60 -1.09
C TYR A 22 4.52 -13.61 -0.53
N LEU A 23 5.77 -13.20 -0.29
CA LEU A 23 6.80 -14.09 0.25
C LEU A 23 6.46 -14.57 1.67
N LYS A 24 5.94 -13.69 2.54
CA LYS A 24 5.42 -14.06 3.85
C LYS A 24 4.25 -15.06 3.75
N ALA A 25 3.37 -14.89 2.77
CA ALA A 25 2.25 -15.81 2.54
C ALA A 25 2.73 -17.18 2.04
N VAL A 26 3.75 -17.23 1.18
CA VAL A 26 4.42 -18.48 0.74
C VAL A 26 5.06 -19.19 1.93
N GLU A 27 5.81 -18.47 2.76
CA GLU A 27 6.42 -19.02 3.98
C GLU A 27 5.36 -19.60 4.92
N ALA A 28 4.28 -18.85 5.19
CA ALA A 28 3.18 -19.29 6.03
C ALA A 28 2.32 -20.43 5.42
N ALA A 29 2.34 -20.58 4.10
CA ALA A 29 1.69 -21.68 3.39
C ALA A 29 2.56 -22.95 3.35
N GLY A 30 3.88 -22.81 3.41
CA GLY A 30 4.83 -23.91 3.21
C GLY A 30 4.80 -24.50 1.80
N THR A 31 4.27 -23.76 0.82
CA THR A 31 4.08 -24.24 -0.56
C THR A 31 4.06 -23.06 -1.55
N LEU A 32 4.28 -23.37 -2.81
CA LEU A 32 4.07 -22.46 -3.95
C LEU A 32 2.74 -22.72 -4.67
N ASP A 33 1.90 -23.63 -4.16
CA ASP A 33 0.57 -23.86 -4.69
C ASP A 33 -0.25 -22.55 -4.69
N ARG A 34 -0.76 -22.19 -5.88
CA ARG A 34 -1.41 -20.92 -6.13
C ARG A 34 -2.57 -20.66 -5.18
N ASP A 35 -3.46 -21.63 -5.03
CA ASP A 35 -4.72 -21.44 -4.31
C ASP A 35 -4.49 -21.42 -2.80
N THR A 36 -3.55 -22.24 -2.30
CA THR A 36 -3.14 -22.25 -0.90
C THR A 36 -2.47 -20.93 -0.51
N VAL A 37 -1.54 -20.44 -1.33
CA VAL A 37 -0.88 -19.14 -1.10
C VAL A 37 -1.88 -18.00 -1.19
N ALA A 38 -2.78 -18.01 -2.17
CA ALA A 38 -3.79 -16.97 -2.32
C ALA A 38 -4.79 -16.93 -1.14
N LYS A 39 -5.08 -18.07 -0.50
CA LYS A 39 -5.86 -18.11 0.75
C LYS A 39 -5.09 -17.50 1.91
N LYS A 40 -3.81 -17.83 2.08
CA LYS A 40 -2.95 -17.24 3.12
C LYS A 40 -2.76 -15.74 2.94
N LEU A 41 -2.51 -15.30 1.71
CA LEU A 41 -2.34 -13.89 1.35
C LEU A 41 -3.55 -13.03 1.74
N ARG A 42 -4.77 -13.56 1.57
CA ARG A 42 -6.02 -12.89 1.98
C ARG A 42 -6.28 -12.94 3.48
N ALA A 43 -5.87 -14.02 4.15
CA ALA A 43 -6.08 -14.20 5.59
C ALA A 43 -5.11 -13.40 6.46
N MET A 44 -3.92 -13.08 5.94
CA MET A 44 -2.89 -12.35 6.66
C MET A 44 -3.07 -10.83 6.50
N PRO A 45 -2.94 -10.05 7.59
CA PRO A 45 -2.86 -8.59 7.46
C PRO A 45 -1.57 -8.19 6.76
N VAL A 46 -1.63 -7.08 6.03
CA VAL A 46 -0.44 -6.39 5.52
C VAL A 46 -0.04 -5.36 6.55
N ASP A 47 1.15 -5.53 7.14
CA ASP A 47 1.75 -4.60 8.11
C ASP A 47 3.25 -4.49 7.80
N ASP A 48 3.63 -3.35 7.23
CA ASP A 48 4.98 -3.04 6.76
C ASP A 48 5.22 -1.52 6.61
N ALA A 49 6.33 -1.16 5.97
CA ALA A 49 6.73 0.23 5.78
C ALA A 49 5.81 1.03 4.84
N TYR A 50 4.94 0.37 4.07
CA TYR A 50 3.96 1.00 3.19
C TYR A 50 2.62 1.22 3.91
N VAL A 51 2.14 0.21 4.65
CA VAL A 51 0.87 0.26 5.36
C VAL A 51 0.99 -0.36 6.74
N SER A 52 0.32 0.22 7.74
CA SER A 52 0.26 -0.32 9.11
C SER A 52 -0.93 -1.24 9.38
N SER A 53 -1.95 -1.24 8.51
CA SER A 53 -3.13 -2.09 8.66
C SER A 53 -3.86 -2.25 7.33
N GLY A 54 -3.30 -3.08 6.46
CA GLY A 54 -3.91 -3.45 5.18
C GLY A 54 -4.57 -4.82 5.24
N THR A 55 -5.62 -5.01 4.44
CA THR A 55 -6.24 -6.33 4.24
C THR A 55 -6.47 -6.59 2.75
N VAL A 56 -6.39 -7.84 2.32
CA VAL A 56 -6.68 -8.19 0.92
C VAL A 56 -8.09 -8.78 0.86
N ARG A 57 -9.01 -8.03 0.25
CA ARG A 57 -10.43 -8.39 0.09
C ARG A 57 -10.59 -9.57 -0.88
N SER A 58 -11.77 -10.20 -0.86
CA SER A 58 -12.10 -11.36 -1.72
C SER A 58 -11.86 -11.10 -3.21
N ASP A 59 -12.14 -9.89 -3.69
CA ASP A 59 -11.88 -9.41 -5.05
C ASP A 59 -10.39 -9.17 -5.37
N GLY A 60 -9.49 -9.44 -4.43
CA GLY A 60 -8.05 -9.21 -4.57
C GLY A 60 -7.63 -7.76 -4.35
N ARG A 61 -8.56 -6.86 -4.01
CA ARG A 61 -8.22 -5.46 -3.69
C ARG A 61 -7.56 -5.40 -2.32
N MET A 62 -6.37 -4.82 -2.26
CA MET A 62 -5.78 -4.40 -0.99
C MET A 62 -6.53 -3.16 -0.48
N LEU A 63 -7.20 -3.30 0.64
CA LEU A 63 -7.82 -2.21 1.39
C LEU A 63 -6.79 -1.63 2.33
N HIS A 64 -6.55 -0.33 2.21
CA HIS A 64 -5.76 0.44 3.15
C HIS A 64 -6.13 1.92 3.11
N GLU A 65 -5.77 2.65 4.16
CA GLU A 65 -5.93 4.11 4.21
C GLU A 65 -5.18 4.77 3.04
N MET A 66 -5.84 5.70 2.37
CA MET A 66 -5.24 6.53 1.33
C MET A 66 -4.99 7.93 1.87
N LEU A 67 -3.85 8.52 1.50
CA LEU A 67 -3.50 9.89 1.89
C LEU A 67 -3.94 10.88 0.82
N LEU A 68 -4.68 11.91 1.22
CA LEU A 68 -4.91 13.09 0.38
C LEU A 68 -3.76 14.06 0.59
N THR A 69 -3.03 14.36 -0.48
CA THR A 69 -1.83 15.20 -0.43
C THR A 69 -1.98 16.45 -1.26
N GLN A 70 -1.33 17.53 -0.82
CA GLN A 70 -1.21 18.79 -1.54
C GLN A 70 0.25 19.13 -1.73
N VAL A 71 0.62 19.56 -2.93
CA VAL A 71 1.96 20.10 -3.20
C VAL A 71 2.16 21.35 -2.35
N ARG A 72 3.30 21.43 -1.66
CA ARG A 72 3.66 22.62 -0.88
C ARG A 72 3.87 23.82 -1.80
N SER A 73 3.55 25.02 -1.33
CA SER A 73 3.90 26.27 -2.02
C SER A 73 5.42 26.49 -2.08
N PRO A 74 5.93 27.32 -2.99
CA PRO A 74 7.37 27.62 -3.06
C PRO A 74 7.96 28.13 -1.75
N ASP A 75 7.21 28.91 -0.96
CA ASP A 75 7.69 29.44 0.32
C ASP A 75 7.70 28.38 1.42
N GLU A 76 6.70 27.49 1.46
CA GLU A 76 6.73 26.29 2.31
C GLU A 76 7.90 25.36 1.93
N MET A 77 8.19 25.21 0.63
CA MET A 77 9.33 24.43 0.15
C MET A 77 10.68 25.05 0.54
N LYS A 78 10.82 26.38 0.54
CA LYS A 78 12.04 27.06 1.02
C LYS A 78 12.28 26.80 2.52
N GLY A 79 11.22 26.73 3.32
CA GLY A 79 11.29 26.36 4.74
C GLY A 79 11.55 24.87 4.98
N ALA A 80 10.97 24.01 4.13
CA ALA A 80 11.15 22.54 4.14
C ALA A 80 12.41 22.08 3.39
N ALA A 81 13.19 23.00 2.80
CA ALA A 81 14.34 22.74 1.92
C ALA A 81 15.47 21.92 2.56
N LYS A 82 15.41 21.64 3.88
CA LYS A 82 16.32 20.71 4.55
C LYS A 82 16.17 19.29 4.04
N GLU A 83 15.00 18.90 3.55
CA GLU A 83 14.77 17.59 2.95
C GLU A 83 14.34 17.74 1.50
N ARG A 84 15.26 17.47 0.57
CA ARG A 84 15.07 17.57 -0.90
C ARG A 84 13.77 16.94 -1.44
N PHE A 85 13.16 16.02 -0.70
CA PHE A 85 11.98 15.27 -1.10
C PHE A 85 10.70 15.60 -0.29
N ASP A 86 10.74 16.54 0.66
CA ASP A 86 9.55 17.03 1.37
C ASP A 86 8.76 18.04 0.51
N VAL A 87 8.04 17.53 -0.47
CA VAL A 87 7.30 18.33 -1.47
C VAL A 87 5.78 18.30 -1.29
N PHE A 88 5.27 17.39 -0.46
CA PHE A 88 3.84 17.19 -0.21
C PHE A 88 3.52 17.39 1.27
N LYS A 89 2.37 18.00 1.56
CA LYS A 89 1.72 17.93 2.86
C LYS A 89 0.51 17.01 2.79
N VAL A 90 0.31 16.21 3.83
CA VAL A 90 -0.91 15.41 4.00
C VAL A 90 -2.00 16.34 4.51
N ILE A 91 -3.07 16.48 3.73
CA ILE A 91 -4.23 17.34 4.07
C ILE A 91 -5.46 16.53 4.48
N GLY A 92 -5.39 15.20 4.37
CA GLY A 92 -6.46 14.31 4.79
C GLY A 92 -6.06 12.84 4.70
N ARG A 93 -6.86 12.02 5.37
CA ARG A 93 -6.78 10.56 5.34
C ARG A 93 -8.15 10.04 4.90
N ILE A 94 -8.17 9.14 3.94
CA ILE A 94 -9.39 8.54 3.39
C ILE A 94 -9.42 7.09 3.88
N PRO A 95 -10.45 6.70 4.67
CA PRO A 95 -10.63 5.33 5.12
C PRO A 95 -10.61 4.33 3.96
N ALA A 96 -10.15 3.10 4.22
CA ALA A 96 -9.97 2.08 3.19
C ALA A 96 -11.29 1.71 2.49
N GLU A 97 -12.38 1.72 3.24
CA GLU A 97 -13.73 1.39 2.82
C GLU A 97 -14.31 2.46 1.89
N GLU A 98 -13.93 3.73 2.08
CA GLU A 98 -14.35 4.86 1.24
C GLU A 98 -13.45 5.00 0.00
N ALA A 99 -12.17 4.64 0.12
CA ALA A 99 -11.21 4.70 -0.98
C ALA A 99 -11.40 3.58 -2.02
N ALA A 100 -11.99 2.45 -1.63
CA ALA A 100 -12.22 1.32 -2.51
C ALA A 100 -13.64 1.35 -3.09
N ARG A 101 -13.79 0.87 -4.33
CA ARG A 101 -15.12 0.62 -4.88
C ARG A 101 -15.86 -0.42 -4.02
N PRO A 102 -17.17 -0.24 -3.76
CA PRO A 102 -17.96 -1.21 -3.04
C PRO A 102 -18.06 -2.52 -3.82
N LEU A 103 -18.31 -3.62 -3.09
CA LEU A 103 -18.64 -4.91 -3.70
C LEU A 103 -20.13 -4.91 -4.08
N ASP A 104 -20.45 -4.33 -5.23
CA ASP A 104 -21.80 -4.23 -5.78
C ASP A 104 -22.18 -5.43 -6.67
N GLY A 105 -21.35 -6.47 -6.69
CA GLY A 105 -21.54 -7.66 -7.53
C GLY A 105 -21.00 -7.51 -8.96
N SER A 106 -20.40 -6.37 -9.33
CA SER A 106 -19.75 -6.17 -10.63
C SER A 106 -18.47 -7.00 -10.80
N CYS A 107 -17.86 -7.48 -9.70
CA CYS A 107 -16.68 -8.33 -9.72
C CYS A 107 -17.06 -9.83 -9.63
N PRO A 108 -16.90 -10.62 -10.70
CA PRO A 108 -17.30 -12.04 -10.70
C PRO A 108 -16.54 -12.89 -9.68
N SER A 109 -15.30 -12.53 -9.36
CA SER A 109 -14.45 -13.24 -8.40
C SER A 109 -14.71 -12.86 -6.94
N ALA A 110 -15.59 -11.89 -6.67
CA ALA A 110 -15.92 -11.43 -5.33
C ALA A 110 -17.12 -12.15 -4.69
N LYS A 111 -17.67 -13.15 -5.37
CA LYS A 111 -18.79 -13.98 -4.93
C LYS A 111 -18.36 -15.11 -4.00
#